data_AF-A0A2H9SCK7-F1
#
_entry.id   AF-A0A2H9SCK7-F1
#
_cell.length_a   1.000
_cell.length_b   1.000
_cell.length_c   1.000
_cell.angle_alpha   90.00
_cell.angle_beta   90.00
_cell.angle_gamma   90.00
#
_symmetry.space_group_name_H-M   'P 1'
#
loop_
_entity.id
_entity.type
_entity.pdbx_description
1 polymer ?
#
loop_
_entity_poly.entity_id
_entity_poly.type
_entity_poly.pdbx_seq_one_letter_code
_entity_poly.pdbx_strand_id
1 'polypeptide(L)' 'MKCGKCGKYSLRDECCEPTQNPHPPKYSPADKYAKYRRKEKYGDVK' A
#
# COMPACT_ATOMS: atom_id res chain seq x y z
N MET A 1 -3.23 6.86 10.94
CA MET A 1 -3.38 5.49 10.41
C MET A 1 -4.84 5.19 10.09
N LYS A 2 -5.10 4.28 9.14
CA LYS A 2 -6.43 3.81 8.75
C LYS A 2 -6.49 2.29 8.91
N CYS A 3 -7.58 1.80 9.49
CA CYS A 3 -7.82 0.36 9.57
C CYS A 3 -8.31 -0.18 8.22
N GLY A 4 -7.67 -1.23 7.69
CA GLY A 4 -8.09 -1.89 6.46
C GLY A 4 -9.45 -2.59 6.57
N LYS A 5 -9.80 -3.09 7.76
CA LYS A 5 -11.03 -3.84 8.02
C LYS A 5 -12.27 -2.97 8.21
N CYS A 6 -12.17 -1.92 9.03
CA CYS A 6 -13.33 -1.08 9.40
C CYS A 6 -13.29 0.34 8.82
N GLY A 7 -12.19 0.75 8.17
CA GLY A 7 -12.05 2.05 7.52
C GLY A 7 -11.91 3.26 8.44
N LYS A 8 -11.95 3.08 9.78
CA LYS A 8 -11.78 4.17 10.75
C LYS A 8 -10.36 4.74 10.69
N TYR A 9 -10.27 6.06 10.83
CA TYR A 9 -9.01 6.78 10.99
C TYR A 9 -8.68 6.91 12.48
N SER A 10 -7.43 6.65 12.83
CA SER A 10 -6.93 6.69 14.21
C SER A 10 -5.44 7.06 14.22
N LEU A 11 -4.95 7.61 15.33
CA LEU A 11 -3.52 7.81 15.59
C LEU A 11 -2.87 6.61 16.29
N ARG A 12 -3.68 5.62 16.72
CA ARG A 12 -3.19 4.38 17.32
C ARG A 12 -2.71 3.42 16.24
N ASP A 13 -1.67 2.66 16.55
CA ASP A 13 -1.14 1.64 15.66
C ASP A 13 -2.06 0.41 15.55
N GLU A 14 -2.87 0.15 16.58
CA GLU A 14 -3.81 -0.97 16.63
C GLU A 14 -5.27 -0.53 16.60
N CYS A 15 -6.09 -1.30 15.89
CA CYS A 15 -7.55 -1.19 15.85
C CYS A 15 -8.16 -2.60 15.89
N CYS A 16 -8.92 -3.00 14.86
CA CYS A 16 -9.30 -4.41 14.68
C CYS A 16 -8.14 -5.25 14.14
N GLU A 17 -7.23 -4.59 13.42
CA GLU A 17 -6.01 -5.11 12.79
C GLU A 17 -4.95 -3.99 12.83
N PRO A 18 -3.66 -4.30 12.64
CA PRO A 18 -2.61 -3.30 12.53
C PRO A 18 -2.97 -2.25 11.49
N THR A 19 -3.03 -1.00 11.92
CA THR A 19 -3.45 0.11 11.08
C THR A 19 -2.32 0.52 10.12
N GLN A 20 -2.69 1.03 8.95
CA GLN A 20 -1.73 1.36 7.89
C GLN A 20 -1.73 2.86 7.60
N ASN A 21 -0.67 3.36 6.97
CA ASN A 21 -0.62 4.75 6.54
C ASN A 21 -1.74 5.00 5.51
N PRO A 22 -2.66 5.96 5.74
CA PRO A 22 -3.73 6.25 4.81
C PRO A 22 -3.25 6.90 3.51
N HIS A 23 -2.07 7.54 3.52
CA HIS A 23 -1.55 8.19 2.34
C HIS A 23 -0.95 7.15 1.37
N PRO A 24 -1.19 7.29 0.06
CA PRO A 24 -0.58 6.42 -0.93
C PRO A 24 0.95 6.59 -0.93
N PRO A 25 1.70 5.58 -1.41
CA PRO A 25 3.13 5.72 -1.65
C PRO A 25 3.44 6.90 -2.59
N LYS A 26 4.55 7.59 -2.35
CA LYS A 26 5.00 8.69 -3.21
C LYS A 26 5.26 8.19 -4.64
N TYR A 27 4.74 8.91 -5.62
CA TYR A 27 5.01 8.61 -7.03
C TYR A 27 6.31 9.26 -7.49
N SER A 28 7.09 8.53 -8.29
CA SER A 28 8.29 9.04 -8.97
C SER A 28 8.12 8.82 -10.47
N PRO A 29 8.26 9.85 -11.33
CA PRO A 29 8.16 9.69 -12.78
C PRO A 29 9.13 8.65 -13.36
N ALA A 30 10.34 8.55 -12.78
CA ALA A 30 11.35 7.60 -13.23
C ALA A 30 11.07 6.15 -12.77
N ASP A 31 10.29 5.97 -11.71
CA ASP A 31 9.86 4.68 -11.13
C ASP A 31 10.82 3.50 -11.36
N LYS A 32 12.02 3.58 -10.76
CA LYS A 32 13.12 2.61 -10.94
C LYS A 32 12.68 1.15 -10.72
N TYR A 33 11.67 0.92 -9.90
CA TYR A 33 11.17 -0.40 -9.53
C TYR A 33 9.85 -0.79 -10.24
N ALA A 34 9.41 -0.02 -11.24
CA ALA A 34 8.18 -0.28 -12.00
C ALA A 34 8.10 -1.72 -12.52
N LYS A 35 9.21 -2.22 -13.08
CA LYS A 35 9.29 -3.57 -13.67
C LYS A 35 8.99 -4.65 -12.63
N TYR A 36 9.58 -4.55 -11.45
CA TYR A 36 9.39 -5.52 -10.36
C TYR A 36 7.97 -5.45 -9.81
N ARG A 37 7.45 -4.24 -9.56
CA ARG A 37 6.08 -4.03 -9.07
C ARG A 37 5.02 -4.55 -10.03
N ARG A 38 5.24 -4.41 -11.35
CA ARG A 38 4.32 -4.95 -12.38
C ARG A 38 4.39 -6.47 -12.46
N LYS A 39 5.59 -7.06 -12.40
CA LYS A 39 5.78 -8.52 -12.38
C LYS A 39 5.10 -9.16 -11.18
N GLU A 40 5.23 -8.57 -9.99
CA GLU A 40 4.55 -9.07 -8.78
C GLU A 40 3.02 -8.99 -8.90
N LYS A 41 2.50 -7.89 -9.47
CA LYS A 41 1.05 -7.66 -9.57
C LYS A 41 0.35 -8.52 -10.63
N TYR A 42 0.97 -8.70 -11.80
CA TYR A 42 0.36 -9.35 -12.96
C TYR A 42 0.97 -10.72 -13.30
N GLY A 43 2.05 -11.12 -12.62
CA GLY A 43 2.88 -12.26 -13.01
C GLY A 43 3.76 -11.94 -14.23
N ASP A 44 4.54 -12.92 -14.66
CA ASP A 44 5.16 -12.88 -15.98
C ASP A 44 4.07 -13.14 -17.02
N VAL A 45 3.48 -12.06 -17.55
CA VAL A 45 2.61 -12.15 -18.73
C VAL A 45 3.49 -12.62 -19.89
N LYS A 46 3.29 -13.88 -20.30
CA LYS A 46 3.91 -14.48 -21.48
C LYS A 46 3.41 -13.82 -22.76
#